data_AF-A0A428Q0D9-F1
#
_entry.id   AF-A0A428Q0D9-F1
#
_cell.length_a   1.000
_cell.length_b   1.000
_cell.length_c   1.000
_cell.angle_alpha   90.00
_cell.angle_beta   90.00
_cell.angle_gamma   90.00
#
_symmetry.space_group_name_H-M   'P 1'
#
loop_
_entity.id
_entity.type
_entity.pdbx_description
1 polymer ?
#
loop_
_entity_poly.entity_id
_entity_poly.type
_entity_poly.pdbx_seq_one_letter_code
_entity_poly.pdbx_strand_id
1 'polypeptide(L)'
;MAMNYRPIKPAPLMDGSHRVDKSTRSAPKRPPATKTACWGCRKRKAKCDGQRPACANCIKSTRECVYDTKMNDSNTRALQLANQELREQLDASNLLLRQLASGAPEVRGPILDFLAGNKQPQEIIRALRIDHSLGLRPKPSERRQGSHTNL
;
A
#
# COMPACT_ATOMS: atom_id res chain seq x y z
N MET A 1 7.86 43.88 -14.68
CA MET A 1 6.84 43.53 -13.66
C MET A 1 7.56 43.25 -12.33
N ALA A 2 7.45 44.13 -11.33
CA ALA A 2 8.08 43.93 -10.03
C ALA A 2 7.28 42.91 -9.20
N MET A 3 7.93 41.84 -8.75
CA MET A 3 7.31 40.82 -7.92
C MET A 3 7.27 41.30 -6.46
N ASN A 4 6.08 41.60 -5.97
CA ASN A 4 5.83 42.05 -4.59
C ASN A 4 5.92 40.87 -3.61
N TYR A 5 7.14 40.44 -3.27
CA TYR A 5 7.32 39.51 -2.16
C TYR A 5 7.35 40.27 -0.83
N ARG A 6 6.52 39.83 0.12
CA ARG A 6 6.56 40.35 1.50
C ARG A 6 7.79 39.80 2.22
N PRO A 7 8.65 40.66 2.77
CA PRO A 7 9.84 40.21 3.49
C PRO A 7 9.44 39.42 4.75
N ILE A 8 10.12 38.29 4.96
CA ILE A 8 9.97 37.47 6.16
C ILE A 8 10.60 38.24 7.32
N LYS A 9 9.79 38.56 8.34
CA LYS A 9 10.30 39.22 9.55
C LYS A 9 11.00 38.20 10.45
N PRO A 10 12.10 38.58 11.13
CA PRO A 10 12.73 37.72 12.12
C PRO A 10 11.72 37.35 13.23
N ALA A 11 11.91 36.16 13.80
CA ALA A 11 11.11 35.71 14.93
C ALA A 11 11.23 36.73 16.09
N PRO A 12 10.12 37.13 16.73
CA PRO A 12 10.19 38.05 17.85
C PRO A 12 11.06 37.45 18.95
N LEU A 13 11.92 38.28 19.54
CA LEU A 13 12.61 37.92 20.78
C LEU A 13 11.55 37.77 21.85
N MET A 14 11.46 36.59 22.47
CA MET A 14 10.48 36.29 23.50
C MET A 14 10.85 37.07 24.77
N ASP A 15 10.37 38.31 24.92
CA ASP A 15 10.29 38.93 26.24
C ASP A 15 8.99 38.47 26.92
N GLY A 16 9.14 37.98 28.15
CA GLY A 16 8.09 37.27 28.87
C GLY A 16 7.07 38.19 29.51
N SER A 17 6.53 39.20 28.82
CA SER A 17 5.55 40.12 29.43
C SER A 17 4.55 40.73 28.44
N HIS A 18 3.71 39.89 27.84
CA HIS A 18 2.42 40.34 27.32
C HIS A 18 1.30 39.40 27.77
N ARG A 19 0.51 39.87 28.75
CA ARG A 19 -0.82 39.29 29.01
C ARG A 19 -1.68 39.58 27.78
N VAL A 20 -1.97 38.55 26.99
CA VAL A 20 -2.92 38.63 25.89
C VAL A 20 -4.31 38.83 26.49
N ASP A 21 -4.80 40.07 26.38
CA ASP A 21 -6.19 40.41 26.65
C ASP A 21 -7.07 39.52 25.76
N LYS A 22 -7.86 38.66 26.41
CA LYS A 22 -8.66 37.62 25.75
C LYS A 22 -9.93 38.27 25.19
N SER A 23 -9.76 39.28 24.33
CA SER A 23 -10.86 39.85 23.57
C SER A 23 -11.42 38.75 22.68
N THR A 24 -12.70 38.48 22.88
CA THR A 24 -13.56 37.50 22.25
C THR A 24 -13.73 37.77 20.76
N ARG A 25 -12.67 37.63 19.97
CA ARG A 25 -12.80 37.39 18.53
C ARG A 25 -12.78 35.89 18.35
N SER A 26 -13.97 35.30 18.33
CA SER A 26 -14.22 33.95 17.83
C SER A 26 -13.63 33.87 16.42
N ALA A 27 -12.35 33.53 16.31
CA ALA A 27 -11.71 33.28 15.04
C ALA A 27 -12.58 32.21 14.35
N PRO A 28 -13.04 32.43 13.11
CA PRO A 28 -13.89 31.46 12.45
C PRO A 28 -13.14 30.14 12.47
N LYS A 29 -13.72 29.14 13.16
CA LYS A 29 -13.17 27.78 13.27
C LYS A 29 -12.83 27.37 11.85
N ARG A 30 -11.54 27.26 11.53
CA ARG A 30 -11.09 26.85 10.20
C ARG A 30 -11.82 25.52 9.91
N PRO A 31 -12.56 25.41 8.79
CA PRO A 31 -13.25 24.18 8.48
C PRO A 31 -12.21 23.05 8.47
N PRO A 32 -12.54 21.88 9.05
CA PRO A 32 -11.60 20.79 9.22
C PRO A 32 -10.95 20.47 7.87
N ALA A 33 -9.61 20.38 7.87
CA ALA A 33 -8.88 20.06 6.67
C ALA A 33 -9.33 18.69 6.15
N THR A 34 -9.71 18.62 4.88
CA THR A 34 -10.22 17.40 4.28
C THR A 34 -9.06 16.41 4.14
N LYS A 35 -9.20 15.20 4.68
CA LYS A 35 -8.17 14.14 4.55
C LYS A 35 -7.92 13.74 3.08
N THR A 36 -8.91 13.92 2.20
CA THR A 36 -8.84 13.47 0.81
C THR A 36 -9.59 14.46 -0.08
N ALA A 37 -8.90 15.09 -1.03
CA ALA A 37 -9.53 15.90 -2.07
C ALA A 37 -10.12 15.00 -3.18
N CYS A 38 -11.25 15.40 -3.77
CA CYS A 38 -11.82 14.74 -4.94
C CYS A 38 -10.87 14.84 -6.15
N TRP A 39 -11.05 13.95 -7.14
CA TRP A 39 -10.24 13.90 -8.35
C TRP A 39 -10.27 15.22 -9.13
N GLY A 40 -11.45 15.83 -9.28
CA GLY A 40 -11.59 17.11 -9.98
C GLY A 40 -10.82 18.26 -9.35
N CYS A 41 -10.69 18.27 -8.01
CA CYS A 41 -9.86 19.25 -7.28
C CYS A 41 -8.37 18.89 -7.35
N ARG A 42 -8.00 17.60 -7.26
CA ARG A 42 -6.61 17.13 -7.43
C ARG A 42 -6.05 17.51 -8.79
N LYS A 43 -6.78 17.21 -9.88
CA LYS A 43 -6.38 17.50 -11.27
C LYS A 43 -6.12 19.00 -11.50
N ARG A 44 -6.89 19.86 -10.83
CA ARG A 44 -6.76 21.33 -10.92
C ARG A 44 -5.85 21.95 -9.86
N LYS A 45 -5.32 21.15 -8.93
CA LYS A 45 -4.59 21.63 -7.74
C LYS A 45 -5.38 22.68 -6.94
N ALA A 46 -6.71 22.54 -6.89
CA ALA A 46 -7.59 23.47 -6.19
C ALA A 46 -7.94 22.95 -4.79
N LYS A 47 -8.24 23.87 -3.86
CA LYS A 47 -8.70 23.49 -2.51
C LYS A 47 -10.03 22.74 -2.59
N CYS A 48 -10.05 21.55 -2.03
CA CYS A 48 -11.27 20.75 -1.85
C CYS A 48 -11.81 20.99 -0.45
N ASP A 49 -13.12 21.17 -0.33
CA ASP A 49 -13.83 21.32 0.94
C ASP A 49 -14.40 19.99 1.46
N GLY A 50 -14.29 18.91 0.67
CA GLY A 50 -14.52 17.54 1.13
C GLY A 50 -15.99 17.18 1.30
N GLN A 51 -16.89 18.10 0.92
CA GLN A 51 -18.33 17.88 0.99
C GLN A 51 -18.74 16.73 0.06
N ARG A 52 -19.77 15.99 0.47
CA ARG A 52 -20.34 14.84 -0.24
C ARG A 52 -21.85 15.10 -0.46
N PRO A 53 -22.42 14.72 -1.61
CA PRO A 53 -21.84 13.93 -2.69
C PRO A 53 -20.86 14.69 -3.60
N ALA A 54 -20.90 16.02 -3.62
CA ALA A 54 -19.99 16.87 -4.39
C ALA A 54 -19.40 18.01 -3.55
N CYS A 55 -18.14 18.35 -3.84
CA CYS A 55 -17.41 19.44 -3.18
C CYS A 55 -17.88 20.81 -3.74
N ALA A 56 -17.92 21.89 -2.95
CA ALA A 56 -18.49 23.17 -3.40
C ALA A 56 -17.76 23.75 -4.62
N ASN A 57 -16.47 23.49 -4.75
CA ASN A 57 -15.70 23.93 -5.91
C ASN A 57 -16.13 23.18 -7.20
N CYS A 58 -16.43 21.88 -7.10
CA CYS A 58 -16.94 21.12 -8.24
C CYS A 58 -18.36 21.54 -8.61
N ILE A 59 -19.23 21.79 -7.61
CA ILE A 59 -20.59 22.30 -7.82
C ILE A 59 -20.53 23.64 -8.56
N LYS A 60 -19.74 24.60 -8.07
CA LYS A 60 -19.59 25.93 -8.70
C LYS A 60 -19.05 25.85 -10.12
N SER A 61 -18.17 24.88 -10.39
CA SER A 61 -17.62 24.68 -11.72
C SER A 61 -18.50 23.82 -12.64
N THR A 62 -19.62 23.27 -12.14
CA THR A 62 -20.49 22.32 -12.86
C THR A 62 -19.70 21.17 -13.49
N ARG A 63 -18.84 20.55 -12.70
CA ARG A 63 -17.98 19.44 -13.13
C ARG A 63 -18.17 18.20 -12.27
N GLU A 64 -17.78 17.08 -12.85
CA GLU A 64 -17.74 15.80 -12.17
C GLU A 64 -16.92 15.86 -10.88
N CYS A 65 -17.50 15.38 -9.79
CA CYS A 65 -16.88 15.33 -8.48
C CYS A 65 -16.76 13.88 -8.01
N VAL A 66 -15.69 13.22 -8.44
CA VAL A 66 -15.44 11.83 -8.07
C VAL A 66 -14.40 11.77 -6.96
N TYR A 67 -14.73 11.13 -5.85
CA TYR A 67 -13.77 10.73 -4.85
C TYR A 67 -13.39 9.28 -5.12
N ASP A 68 -12.59 9.04 -6.16
CA ASP A 68 -12.20 7.68 -6.51
C ASP A 68 -11.00 7.23 -5.66
N THR A 69 -11.15 6.11 -4.97
CA THR A 69 -10.06 5.40 -4.29
C THR A 69 -9.23 4.57 -5.27
N LYS A 70 -9.77 4.28 -6.46
CA LYS A 70 -9.20 3.33 -7.42
C LYS A 70 -8.19 3.93 -8.39
N MET A 71 -8.11 5.26 -8.55
CA MET A 71 -7.13 5.84 -9.50
C MET A 71 -5.66 5.75 -9.02
N ASN A 72 -5.41 5.31 -7.79
CA ASN A 72 -4.07 4.89 -7.34
C ASN A 72 -3.76 3.42 -7.67
N ASP A 73 -4.68 2.68 -8.32
CA ASP A 73 -4.57 1.24 -8.54
C ASP A 73 -3.36 0.84 -9.39
N SER A 74 -2.86 1.64 -10.32
CA SER A 74 -1.78 1.15 -11.19
C SER A 74 -0.50 0.87 -10.41
N ASN A 75 -0.06 1.83 -9.59
CA ASN A 75 1.09 1.67 -8.71
C ASN A 75 0.79 0.67 -7.60
N THR A 76 -0.41 0.71 -7.02
CA THR A 76 -0.80 -0.24 -5.97
C THR A 76 -0.84 -1.67 -6.51
N ARG A 77 -1.32 -1.89 -7.74
CA ARG A 77 -1.36 -3.21 -8.41
C ARG A 77 0.03 -3.70 -8.78
N ALA A 78 0.88 -2.83 -9.33
CA ALA A 78 2.27 -3.20 -9.61
C ALA A 78 3.00 -3.62 -8.32
N LEU A 79 2.80 -2.86 -7.23
CA LEU A 79 3.32 -3.22 -5.91
C LEU A 79 2.72 -4.51 -5.37
N GLN A 80 1.42 -4.76 -5.56
CA GLN A 80 0.77 -6.00 -5.14
C GLN A 80 1.32 -7.21 -5.90
N LEU A 81 1.52 -7.10 -7.21
CA LEU A 81 2.12 -8.15 -8.03
C LEU A 81 3.56 -8.44 -7.59
N ALA A 82 4.37 -7.40 -7.36
CA ALA A 82 5.72 -7.59 -6.84
C ALA A 82 5.74 -8.23 -5.45
N ASN A 83 4.81 -7.84 -4.57
CA ASN A 83 4.66 -8.48 -3.25
C ASN A 83 4.21 -9.94 -3.35
N GLN A 84 3.35 -10.27 -4.32
CA GLN A 84 2.93 -11.64 -4.56
C GLN A 84 4.12 -12.49 -5.01
N GLU A 85 4.90 -12.03 -5.99
CA GLU A 85 6.11 -12.72 -6.45
C GLU A 85 7.09 -12.98 -5.29
N LEU A 86 7.37 -11.96 -4.47
CA LEU A 86 8.26 -12.10 -3.32
C LEU A 86 7.75 -13.12 -2.30
N ARG A 87 6.44 -13.18 -2.06
CA ARG A 87 5.82 -14.17 -1.17
C ARG A 87 5.97 -15.58 -1.72
N GLU A 88 5.72 -15.77 -3.01
CA GLU A 88 5.87 -17.08 -3.65
C GLU A 88 7.33 -17.55 -3.60
N GLN A 89 8.30 -16.64 -3.80
CA GLN A 89 9.72 -16.97 -3.67
C GLN A 89 10.08 -17.37 -2.23
N LEU A 90 9.54 -16.67 -1.24
CA LEU A 90 9.74 -16.99 0.17
C LEU A 90 9.14 -18.37 0.52
N ASP A 91 7.94 -18.65 0.06
CA ASP A 91 7.27 -19.93 0.28
C ASP A 91 8.04 -21.10 -0.36
N ALA A 92 8.52 -20.92 -1.60
CA ALA A 92 9.37 -21.91 -2.27
C ALA A 92 10.67 -22.17 -1.50
N SER A 93 11.34 -21.10 -1.04
CA SER A 93 12.59 -21.19 -0.26
C SER A 93 12.37 -21.91 1.06
N ASN A 94 11.31 -21.56 1.79
CA ASN A 94 10.93 -22.21 3.04
C ASN A 94 10.60 -23.70 2.85
N LEU A 95 9.94 -24.05 1.74
CA LEU A 95 9.66 -25.45 1.42
C LEU A 95 10.95 -26.23 1.19
N LEU A 96 11.89 -25.69 0.42
CA LEU A 96 13.19 -26.33 0.18
C LEU A 96 13.97 -26.52 1.48
N LEU A 97 14.03 -25.51 2.35
CA LEU A 97 14.71 -25.62 3.65
C LEU A 97 14.09 -26.71 4.52
N ARG A 98 12.76 -26.85 4.54
CA ARG A 98 12.07 -27.94 5.26
C ARG A 98 12.44 -29.31 4.68
N GLN A 99 12.46 -29.45 3.35
CA GLN A 99 12.85 -30.72 2.71
C GLN A 99 14.32 -31.06 2.96
N LEU A 100 15.22 -30.08 2.98
CA LEU A 100 16.62 -30.30 3.35
C LEU A 100 16.74 -30.72 4.81
N ALA A 101 16.02 -30.08 5.73
CA ALA A 101 16.06 -30.41 7.15
C ALA A 101 15.47 -31.80 7.46
N SER A 102 14.26 -32.10 6.98
CA SER A 102 13.49 -33.29 7.41
C SER A 102 13.04 -34.22 6.28
N GLY A 103 13.36 -33.92 5.03
CA GLY A 103 12.95 -34.73 3.87
C GLY A 103 13.72 -36.04 3.73
N ALA A 104 13.22 -36.93 2.87
CA ALA A 104 13.91 -38.18 2.56
C ALA A 104 15.23 -37.92 1.79
N PRO A 105 16.26 -38.76 1.94
CA PRO A 105 17.53 -38.61 1.21
C PRO A 105 17.34 -38.60 -0.31
N GLU A 106 16.38 -39.38 -0.82
CA GLU A 106 15.92 -39.41 -2.22
C GLU A 106 15.59 -38.00 -2.76
N VAL A 107 15.03 -37.14 -1.90
CA VAL A 107 14.58 -35.79 -2.26
C VAL A 107 15.70 -34.76 -2.02
N ARG A 108 16.50 -34.94 -0.96
CA ARG A 108 17.57 -34.01 -0.60
C ARG A 108 18.66 -33.92 -1.66
N GLY A 109 19.08 -35.06 -2.24
CA GLY A 109 20.13 -35.10 -3.27
C GLY A 109 19.82 -34.23 -4.49
N PRO A 110 18.69 -34.46 -5.18
CA PRO A 110 18.26 -33.64 -6.30
C PRO A 110 18.13 -32.15 -5.97
N ILE A 111 17.64 -31.80 -4.76
CA ILE A 111 17.60 -30.39 -4.31
C ILE A 111 19.00 -29.79 -4.28
N LEU A 112 19.99 -30.49 -3.71
CA LEU A 112 21.37 -30.01 -3.63
C LEU A 112 21.99 -29.86 -5.03
N ASP A 113 21.72 -30.78 -5.95
CA ASP A 113 22.21 -30.69 -7.34
C ASP A 113 21.62 -29.47 -8.05
N PHE A 114 20.32 -29.21 -7.88
CA PHE A 114 19.69 -28.02 -8.44
C PHE A 114 20.21 -26.71 -7.83
N LEU A 115 20.49 -26.70 -6.52
CA LEU A 115 21.11 -25.56 -5.84
C LEU A 115 22.55 -25.31 -6.33
N ALA A 116 23.33 -26.37 -6.53
CA ALA A 116 24.67 -26.29 -7.11
C ALA A 116 24.65 -25.73 -8.54
N GLY A 117 23.56 -26.01 -9.28
CA GLY A 117 23.28 -25.41 -10.59
C GLY A 117 22.75 -23.97 -10.55
N ASN A 118 22.76 -23.29 -9.40
CA ASN A 118 22.25 -21.93 -9.20
C ASN A 118 20.80 -21.72 -9.65
N LYS A 119 19.95 -22.76 -9.57
CA LYS A 119 18.54 -22.62 -9.92
C LYS A 119 17.77 -21.83 -8.88
N GLN A 120 16.78 -21.07 -9.33
CA GLN A 120 15.90 -20.34 -8.42
C GLN A 120 14.98 -21.32 -7.66
N PRO A 121 14.64 -21.05 -6.38
CA PRO A 121 13.80 -21.95 -5.57
C PRO A 121 12.50 -22.40 -6.27
N GLN A 122 11.84 -21.48 -6.97
CA GLN A 122 10.61 -21.72 -7.75
C GLN A 122 10.83 -22.74 -8.88
N GLU A 123 12.00 -22.74 -9.52
CA GLU A 123 12.34 -23.67 -10.60
C GLU A 123 12.65 -25.05 -10.04
N ILE A 124 13.32 -25.12 -8.90
CA ILE A 124 13.62 -26.37 -8.19
C ILE A 124 12.30 -27.06 -7.80
N ILE A 125 11.38 -26.34 -7.17
CA ILE A 125 10.07 -26.90 -6.79
C ILE A 125 9.28 -27.37 -8.02
N ARG A 126 9.32 -26.64 -9.14
CA ARG A 126 8.67 -27.07 -10.39
C ARG A 126 9.32 -28.32 -10.98
N ALA A 127 10.65 -28.38 -11.03
CA ALA A 127 11.39 -29.53 -11.53
C ALA A 127 11.11 -30.80 -10.71
N LEU A 128 11.14 -30.67 -9.38
CA LEU A 128 10.82 -31.77 -8.46
C LEU A 128 9.39 -32.28 -8.58
N ARG A 129 8.44 -31.43 -8.98
CA ARG A 129 7.04 -31.85 -9.23
C ARG A 129 6.90 -32.60 -10.56
N ILE A 130 7.73 -32.29 -11.54
CA ILE A 130 7.79 -32.99 -12.83
C ILE A 130 8.45 -34.36 -12.62
N ASP A 131 9.46 -34.45 -11.76
CA ASP A 131 10.06 -35.71 -11.35
C ASP A 131 9.16 -36.46 -10.34
N HIS A 132 8.23 -37.26 -10.88
CA HIS A 132 7.23 -37.99 -10.10
C HIS A 132 7.83 -39.06 -9.17
N SER A 133 9.12 -39.36 -9.30
CA SER A 133 9.83 -40.34 -8.46
C SER A 133 10.00 -39.86 -7.00
N LEU A 134 9.88 -38.55 -6.73
CA LEU A 134 10.27 -37.92 -5.46
C LEU A 134 9.11 -37.66 -4.47
N GLY A 135 7.88 -38.07 -4.79
CA GLY A 135 6.77 -38.11 -3.81
C GLY A 135 6.30 -36.76 -3.24
N LEU A 136 6.75 -35.62 -3.79
CA LEU A 136 6.41 -34.26 -3.35
C LEU A 136 5.00 -33.85 -3.80
N ARG A 137 3.97 -34.52 -3.28
CA ARG A 137 2.58 -34.02 -3.41
C ARG A 137 2.31 -32.98 -2.31
N PRO A 138 2.06 -31.71 -2.65
CA PRO A 138 1.49 -30.79 -1.67
C PRO A 138 0.09 -31.29 -1.29
N LYS A 139 -0.19 -31.45 0.00
CA LYS A 139 -1.56 -31.69 0.46
C LYS A 139 -2.42 -30.48 0.06
N PRO A 140 -3.62 -30.68 -0.52
CA PRO A 140 -4.52 -29.56 -0.77
C PRO A 140 -4.80 -28.89 0.57
N SER A 141 -4.60 -27.57 0.62
CA SER A 141 -5.02 -26.76 1.76
C SER A 141 -6.54 -26.93 1.91
N GLU A 142 -6.96 -27.45 3.06
CA GLU A 142 -8.37 -27.49 3.42
C GLU A 142 -8.92 -26.07 3.35
N ARG A 143 -9.75 -25.86 2.34
CA ARG A 143 -10.57 -24.67 2.17
C ARG A 143 -11.49 -24.61 3.37
N ARG A 144 -11.09 -23.91 4.44
CA ARG A 144 -12.00 -23.50 5.53
C ARG A 144 -13.10 -22.66 4.91
N GLN A 145 -14.21 -23.31 4.60
CA GLN A 145 -15.47 -22.63 4.34
C GLN A 145 -15.89 -22.00 5.65
N GLY A 146 -15.58 -20.71 5.80
CA GLY A 146 -16.24 -19.86 6.79
C GLY A 146 -17.67 -19.67 6.34
N SER A 147 -18.56 -20.54 6.83
CA SER A 147 -20.01 -20.35 6.81
C SER A 147 -20.36 -19.08 7.58
N HIS A 148 -20.54 -17.96 6.88
CA HIS A 148 -21.30 -16.83 7.41
C HIS A 148 -22.72 -16.89 6.85
N THR A 149 -23.58 -17.64 7.54
CA THR A 149 -25.02 -17.39 7.54
C THR A 149 -25.26 -16.14 8.37
N ASN A 150 -25.81 -15.09 7.79
CA ASN A 150 -26.45 -14.02 8.56
C ASN A 150 -27.95 -14.11 8.35
N LEU A 151 -28.65 -14.16 9.48
CA LEU A 151 -30.06 -13.80 9.64
C LEU A 151 -30.28 -12.34 9.23
#